data_AF-A0A0S8EEH4-F1
#
_entry.id   AF-A0A0S8EEH4-F1
#
_cell.length_a   1.000
_cell.length_b   1.000
_cell.length_c   1.000
_cell.angle_alpha   90.00
_cell.angle_beta   90.00
_cell.angle_gamma   90.00
#
_symmetry.space_group_name_H-M   'P 1'
#
loop_
_entity.id
_entity.type
_entity.pdbx_description
1 polymer ?
#
loop_
_entity_poly.entity_id
_entity_poly.type
_entity_poly.pdbx_seq_one_letter_code
_entity_poly.pdbx_strand_id
1 'polypeptide(L)'
;MGTIAGEAGGDILGFDSVNTSKGERVMKTLRLPIVFRGAIHSVAMVTMMRTSIVAICVFGVLAVTGCATFRPKPLEQIPFLERAQAKERDGLRVTVSVPTRDEARQALGVDLEKKPIQPVWLRIENDTDEPFWFMLHGLDPNYYSAREAAYISHFRFRGSTNNKMNEHFEGLAIDQLVPPHGTTAGFAFSNLKLGTKEVRVRLFGAGQVKDFEFYAT
;
A
#
# COMPACT_ATOMS: atom_id res chain seq x y z
N MET A 1 10.82 -43.74 -28.97
CA MET A 1 11.01 -44.99 -29.73
C MET A 1 9.66 -45.47 -30.22
N GLY A 2 9.57 -45.81 -31.51
CA GLY A 2 8.42 -46.43 -32.14
C GLY A 2 7.57 -45.46 -32.95
N THR A 3 7.35 -45.58 -34.27
CA THR A 3 8.03 -46.26 -35.38
C THR A 3 7.32 -45.67 -36.62
N ILE A 4 8.10 -45.40 -37.66
CA ILE A 4 7.67 -44.96 -38.98
C ILE A 4 7.18 -46.12 -39.84
N ALA A 5 6.39 -45.73 -40.86
CA ALA A 5 6.31 -46.31 -42.19
C ALA A 5 5.50 -47.61 -42.40
N GLY A 6 4.55 -47.49 -43.34
CA GLY A 6 3.97 -48.58 -44.11
C GLY A 6 3.75 -48.05 -45.54
N GLU A 7 4.56 -48.56 -46.45
CA GLU A 7 4.63 -48.23 -47.88
C GLU A 7 3.82 -49.23 -48.73
N ALA A 8 3.90 -49.07 -50.06
CA ALA A 8 3.40 -49.89 -51.17
C ALA A 8 1.93 -49.63 -51.53
N GLY A 9 1.62 -49.15 -52.74
CA GLY A 9 1.98 -49.70 -54.06
C GLY A 9 0.65 -50.21 -54.64
N GLY A 10 0.16 -49.85 -55.81
CA GLY A 10 0.73 -49.55 -57.10
C GLY A 10 -0.24 -50.20 -58.08
N ASP A 11 -0.65 -49.55 -59.16
CA ASP A 11 -0.97 -50.24 -60.41
C ASP A 11 -1.14 -49.27 -61.58
N ILE A 12 -0.60 -49.76 -62.68
CA ILE A 12 -0.37 -49.17 -63.99
C ILE A 12 -1.39 -49.74 -64.99
N LEU A 13 -1.30 -49.29 -66.24
CA LEU A 13 -2.04 -49.67 -67.47
C LEU A 13 -3.25 -48.75 -67.75
N GLY A 14 -3.37 -48.09 -68.90
CA GLY A 14 -2.56 -48.03 -70.10
C GLY A 14 -3.26 -47.17 -71.17
N PHE A 15 -2.49 -46.75 -72.19
CA PHE A 15 -2.78 -46.35 -73.58
C PHE A 15 -4.28 -46.12 -73.97
N ASP A 16 -4.69 -45.09 -74.73
CA ASP A 16 -4.12 -44.69 -76.02
C ASP A 16 -4.84 -43.47 -76.65
N SER A 17 -4.14 -42.82 -77.59
CA SER A 17 -4.66 -42.18 -78.83
C SER A 17 -5.31 -40.77 -78.90
N VAL A 18 -4.50 -39.81 -79.41
CA VAL A 18 -4.66 -39.03 -80.68
C VAL A 18 -5.90 -38.12 -80.91
N ASN A 19 -5.64 -36.80 -80.79
CA ASN A 19 -5.73 -35.69 -81.78
C ASN A 19 -7.06 -34.97 -82.20
N THR A 20 -6.98 -33.64 -82.12
CA THR A 20 -7.59 -32.52 -82.90
C THR A 20 -9.11 -32.27 -82.96
N SER A 21 -9.56 -31.16 -82.37
CA SER A 21 -10.03 -29.93 -83.09
C SER A 21 -10.21 -28.77 -82.08
N LYS A 22 -9.50 -27.64 -82.27
CA LYS A 22 -9.98 -26.36 -82.82
C LYS A 22 -10.97 -25.60 -81.91
N GLY A 23 -10.49 -24.53 -81.29
CA GLY A 23 -11.32 -23.66 -80.44
C GLY A 23 -10.54 -22.45 -79.91
N GLU A 24 -10.05 -21.62 -80.82
CA GLU A 24 -9.37 -20.35 -80.55
C GLU A 24 -10.34 -19.38 -79.85
N ARG A 25 -10.08 -19.03 -78.58
CA ARG A 25 -10.68 -17.86 -77.92
C ARG A 25 -9.58 -17.03 -77.27
N VAL A 26 -9.26 -15.93 -77.94
CA VAL A 26 -8.32 -14.90 -77.51
C VAL A 26 -8.83 -14.28 -76.20
N MET A 27 -8.24 -14.68 -75.08
CA MET A 27 -8.49 -14.06 -73.78
C MET A 27 -7.57 -12.85 -73.65
N LYS A 28 -8.13 -11.65 -73.88
CA LYS A 28 -7.44 -10.37 -73.70
C LYS A 28 -6.89 -10.30 -72.28
N THR A 29 -5.57 -10.29 -72.17
CA THR A 29 -4.83 -10.09 -70.93
C THR A 29 -5.09 -8.68 -70.42
N LEU A 30 -5.96 -8.53 -69.42
CA LEU A 30 -6.11 -7.29 -68.68
C LEU A 30 -4.89 -7.12 -67.75
N ARG A 31 -3.84 -6.47 -68.26
CA ARG A 31 -2.70 -6.05 -67.44
C ARG A 31 -3.16 -4.91 -66.52
N LEU A 32 -3.44 -5.22 -65.26
CA LEU A 32 -3.54 -4.22 -64.19
C LEU A 32 -2.15 -3.58 -63.97
N PRO A 33 -2.07 -2.25 -63.82
CA PRO A 33 -0.80 -1.55 -63.62
C PRO A 33 -0.16 -1.93 -62.28
N ILE A 34 1.15 -2.16 -62.31
CA ILE A 34 2.04 -2.57 -61.21
C ILE A 34 2.25 -1.44 -60.15
N VAL A 35 1.42 -0.40 -60.13
CA VAL A 35 1.66 0.81 -59.35
C VAL A 35 0.75 0.89 -58.13
N PHE A 36 0.78 -0.09 -57.22
CA PHE A 36 0.13 0.07 -55.90
C PHE A 36 0.74 -0.76 -54.75
N ARG A 37 2.00 -1.20 -54.86
CA ARG A 37 2.65 -2.03 -53.81
C ARG A 37 3.45 -1.24 -52.77
N GLY A 38 3.80 0.02 -53.04
CA GLY A 38 4.64 0.86 -52.17
C GLY A 38 3.90 1.67 -51.09
N ALA A 39 2.66 2.09 -51.34
CA ALA A 39 1.92 2.99 -50.44
C ALA A 39 1.33 2.26 -49.22
N ILE A 40 0.93 0.99 -49.38
CA ILE A 40 0.20 0.23 -48.35
C ILE A 40 1.14 -0.18 -47.19
N HIS A 41 2.41 -0.49 -47.48
CA HIS A 41 3.42 -0.77 -46.46
C HIS A 41 3.77 0.48 -45.62
N SER A 42 3.82 1.67 -46.25
CA SER A 42 4.12 2.92 -45.53
C SER A 42 2.97 3.38 -44.64
N VAL A 43 1.72 3.28 -45.11
CA VAL A 43 0.55 3.71 -44.31
C VAL A 43 0.30 2.76 -43.13
N ALA A 44 0.41 1.44 -43.33
CA ALA A 44 0.28 0.45 -42.25
C ALA A 44 1.39 0.60 -41.20
N MET A 45 2.64 0.82 -41.62
CA MET A 45 3.78 1.05 -40.72
C MET A 45 3.66 2.36 -39.94
N VAL A 46 3.21 3.45 -40.57
CA VAL A 46 2.97 4.73 -39.89
C VAL A 46 1.78 4.63 -38.92
N THR A 47 0.74 3.87 -39.27
CA THR A 47 -0.42 3.64 -38.39
C THR A 47 -0.05 2.77 -37.19
N MET A 48 0.75 1.72 -37.40
CA MET A 48 1.31 0.85 -36.34
C MET A 48 2.28 1.62 -35.44
N MET A 49 3.13 2.49 -36.00
CA MET A 49 4.04 3.34 -35.24
C MET A 49 3.29 4.40 -34.42
N ARG A 50 2.21 4.98 -34.96
CA ARG A 50 1.32 5.91 -34.25
C ARG A 50 0.58 5.25 -33.09
N THR A 51 0.05 4.04 -33.26
CA THR A 51 -0.62 3.30 -32.17
C THR A 51 0.37 2.84 -31.10
N SER A 52 1.60 2.45 -31.47
CA SER A 52 2.67 2.14 -30.51
C SER A 52 3.12 3.37 -29.71
N ILE A 53 3.28 4.54 -30.35
CA ILE A 53 3.63 5.79 -29.65
C ILE A 53 2.51 6.19 -28.69
N VAL A 54 1.24 6.11 -29.10
CA VAL A 54 0.10 6.41 -28.23
C VAL A 54 0.04 5.43 -27.05
N ALA A 55 0.25 4.13 -27.27
CA ALA A 55 0.28 3.13 -26.21
C ALA A 55 1.44 3.36 -25.22
N ILE A 56 2.64 3.69 -25.71
CA ILE A 56 3.81 4.04 -24.88
C ILE A 56 3.56 5.33 -24.10
N CYS A 57 2.95 6.35 -24.72
CA CYS A 57 2.57 7.59 -24.05
C CYS A 57 1.50 7.34 -22.98
N VAL A 58 0.48 6.51 -23.24
CA VAL A 58 -0.54 6.14 -22.25
C VAL A 58 0.09 5.36 -21.09
N PHE A 59 0.99 4.41 -21.37
CA PHE A 59 1.71 3.66 -20.33
C PHE A 59 2.67 4.56 -19.53
N GLY A 60 3.32 5.51 -20.19
CA GLY A 60 4.17 6.53 -19.56
C GLY A 60 3.39 7.51 -18.68
N VAL A 61 2.21 7.96 -19.12
CA VAL A 61 1.32 8.82 -18.32
C VAL A 61 0.76 8.08 -17.10
N LEU A 62 0.40 6.80 -17.24
CA LEU A 62 -0.02 5.96 -16.11
C LEU A 62 1.13 5.69 -15.10
N ALA A 63 2.38 5.67 -15.56
CA ALA A 63 3.54 5.48 -14.68
C ALA A 63 3.83 6.70 -13.79
N VAL A 64 3.43 7.91 -14.19
CA VAL A 64 3.76 9.17 -13.49
C VAL A 64 2.69 9.57 -12.46
N THR A 65 1.45 9.08 -12.55
CA THR A 65 0.34 9.49 -11.67
C THR A 65 0.26 8.72 -10.34
N GLY A 66 1.13 7.74 -10.10
CA GLY A 66 1.05 6.80 -8.97
C GLY A 66 1.96 7.06 -7.75
N CYS A 67 2.55 8.24 -7.60
CA CYS A 67 3.36 8.57 -6.42
C CYS A 67 2.49 9.03 -5.24
N ALA A 68 1.72 8.12 -4.64
CA ALA A 68 1.26 8.32 -3.27
C ALA A 68 2.51 8.41 -2.37
N THR A 69 2.93 9.63 -2.02
CA THR A 69 4.08 9.88 -1.15
C THR A 69 3.61 9.84 0.30
N PHE A 70 4.35 9.14 1.17
CA PHE A 70 4.16 9.22 2.62
C PHE A 70 4.42 10.66 3.09
N ARG A 71 3.37 11.34 3.54
CA ARG A 71 3.38 12.76 3.95
C ARG A 71 2.46 12.95 5.15
N PRO A 72 2.87 12.52 6.36
CA PRO A 72 2.15 12.84 7.58
C PRO A 72 2.12 14.36 7.81
N LYS A 73 1.07 14.85 8.47
CA LYS A 73 0.96 16.25 8.89
C LYS A 73 1.56 16.44 10.29
N PRO A 74 2.10 17.63 10.61
CA PRO A 74 2.50 17.98 11.97
C PRO A 74 1.32 17.86 12.95
N LEU A 75 1.57 17.38 14.16
CA LEU A 75 0.50 17.10 15.15
C LEU A 75 -0.23 18.36 15.58
N GLU A 76 0.45 19.51 15.59
CA GLU A 76 -0.10 20.82 15.99
C GLU A 76 -1.21 21.30 15.05
N GLN A 77 -1.28 20.74 13.83
CA GLN A 77 -2.29 21.06 12.84
C GLN A 77 -3.52 20.14 12.91
N ILE A 78 -3.55 19.20 13.87
CA ILE A 78 -4.58 18.16 13.97
C ILE A 78 -5.31 18.33 15.32
N PRO A 79 -6.63 18.60 15.33
CA PRO A 79 -7.38 18.97 16.53
C PRO A 79 -7.75 17.78 17.45
N PHE A 80 -6.99 16.68 17.43
CA PHE A 80 -7.32 15.51 18.25
C PHE A 80 -7.19 15.80 19.76
N LEU A 81 -6.37 16.78 20.15
CA LEU A 81 -6.21 17.19 21.55
C LEU A 81 -7.40 17.97 22.11
N GLU A 82 -8.30 18.50 21.27
CA GLU A 82 -9.49 19.22 21.73
C GLU A 82 -10.45 18.31 22.53
N ARG A 83 -10.38 17.00 22.28
CA ARG A 83 -11.19 15.98 22.96
C ARG A 83 -10.39 15.20 24.01
N ALA A 84 -9.22 15.70 24.39
CA ALA A 84 -8.39 15.05 25.38
C ALA A 84 -9.06 15.06 26.77
N GLN A 85 -8.94 13.96 27.49
CA GLN A 85 -9.38 13.84 28.87
C GLN A 85 -8.15 13.78 29.78
N ALA A 86 -8.17 14.52 30.88
CA ALA A 86 -7.10 14.51 31.87
C ALA A 86 -7.60 14.02 33.23
N LYS A 87 -6.79 13.24 33.93
CA LYS A 87 -6.98 12.86 35.33
C LYS A 87 -5.69 13.07 36.10
N GLU A 88 -5.82 13.52 37.33
CA GLU A 88 -4.69 13.76 38.22
C GLU A 88 -4.89 13.00 39.54
N ARG A 89 -3.83 12.36 40.03
CA ARG A 89 -3.82 11.65 41.31
C ARG A 89 -2.39 11.45 41.79
N ASP A 90 -2.14 11.70 43.08
CA ASP A 90 -0.87 11.42 43.75
C ASP A 90 0.37 12.02 43.05
N GLY A 91 0.27 13.26 42.56
CA GLY A 91 1.37 13.94 41.84
C GLY A 91 1.59 13.44 40.40
N LEU A 92 0.66 12.67 39.85
CA LEU A 92 0.68 12.22 38.46
C LEU A 92 -0.52 12.77 37.73
N ARG A 93 -0.29 13.39 36.57
CA ARG A 93 -1.33 13.84 35.65
C ARG A 93 -1.23 13.08 34.35
N VAL A 94 -2.31 12.37 34.00
CA VAL A 94 -2.43 11.58 32.77
C VAL A 94 -3.46 12.23 31.86
N THR A 95 -3.04 12.57 30.65
CA THR A 95 -3.90 13.09 29.59
C THR A 95 -3.98 12.08 28.45
N VAL A 96 -5.19 11.79 27.99
CA VAL A 96 -5.46 10.81 26.94
C VAL A 96 -6.28 11.46 25.83
N SER A 97 -5.91 11.20 24.58
CA SER A 97 -6.78 11.43 23.44
C SER A 97 -6.73 10.25 22.48
N VAL A 98 -7.89 9.86 21.96
CA VAL A 98 -8.01 8.86 20.89
C VAL A 98 -8.35 9.62 19.61
N PRO A 99 -7.40 9.78 18.67
CA PRO A 99 -7.70 10.42 17.40
C PRO A 99 -8.76 9.63 16.63
N THR A 100 -9.61 10.34 15.91
CA THR A 100 -10.47 9.74 14.89
C THR A 100 -9.62 9.11 13.79
N ARG A 101 -10.23 8.24 12.98
CA ARG A 101 -9.57 7.65 11.80
C ARG A 101 -8.86 8.68 10.92
N ASP A 102 -9.54 9.79 10.62
CA ASP A 102 -9.01 10.82 9.71
C ASP A 102 -7.89 11.63 10.35
N GLU A 103 -7.97 11.90 11.66
CA GLU A 103 -6.87 12.54 12.40
C GLU A 103 -5.67 11.61 12.52
N ALA A 104 -5.87 10.34 12.87
CA ALA A 104 -4.83 9.31 12.91
C ALA A 104 -4.15 9.16 11.54
N ARG A 105 -4.94 9.12 10.46
CA ARG A 105 -4.42 9.06 9.09
C ARG A 105 -3.58 10.28 8.73
N GLN A 106 -3.99 11.47 9.16
CA GLN A 106 -3.23 12.69 8.96
C GLN A 106 -1.92 12.67 9.76
N ALA A 107 -1.97 12.28 11.03
CA ALA A 107 -0.81 12.24 11.92
C ALA A 107 0.23 11.19 11.50
N LEU A 108 -0.22 10.01 11.07
CA LEU A 108 0.63 8.85 10.82
C LEU A 108 0.87 8.58 9.33
N GLY A 109 0.21 9.32 8.45
CA GLY A 109 0.39 9.23 6.99
C GLY A 109 -0.17 7.97 6.33
N VAL A 110 -0.85 7.10 7.09
CA VAL A 110 -1.43 5.83 6.63
C VAL A 110 -2.76 5.55 7.34
N ASP A 111 -3.61 4.75 6.72
CA ASP A 111 -4.92 4.36 7.26
C ASP A 111 -4.80 3.12 8.14
N LEU A 112 -4.50 3.32 9.44
CA LEU A 112 -4.27 2.25 10.41
C LEU A 112 -5.50 1.41 10.73
N GLU A 113 -6.70 1.95 10.59
CA GLU A 113 -7.93 1.20 10.87
C GLU A 113 -8.20 0.13 9.81
N LYS A 114 -7.59 0.23 8.61
CA LYS A 114 -7.55 -0.89 7.65
C LYS A 114 -6.65 -2.05 8.12
N LYS A 115 -5.88 -1.85 9.19
CA LYS A 115 -4.84 -2.72 9.73
C LYS A 115 -5.11 -3.10 11.19
N PRO A 116 -6.38 -3.29 11.57
CA PRO A 116 -6.90 -3.29 12.95
C PRO A 116 -6.13 -2.52 14.05
N ILE A 117 -5.44 -1.43 13.73
CA ILE A 117 -4.66 -0.66 14.72
C ILE A 117 -5.39 0.67 15.02
N GLN A 118 -5.50 0.98 16.31
CA GLN A 118 -5.99 2.26 16.82
C GLN A 118 -4.90 2.92 17.68
N PRO A 119 -4.32 4.04 17.23
CA PRO A 119 -3.38 4.80 18.03
C PRO A 119 -4.10 5.52 19.17
N VAL A 120 -3.46 5.56 20.34
CA VAL A 120 -3.90 6.32 21.51
C VAL A 120 -2.80 7.29 21.85
N TRP A 121 -3.09 8.58 21.83
CA TRP A 121 -2.15 9.60 22.27
C TRP A 121 -2.25 9.78 23.78
N LEU A 122 -1.09 9.84 24.43
CA LEU A 122 -0.93 9.92 25.86
C LEU A 122 0.06 11.03 26.20
N ARG A 123 -0.18 11.73 27.30
CA ARG A 123 0.81 12.55 28.01
C ARG A 123 0.75 12.20 29.49
N ILE A 124 1.91 11.98 30.09
CA ILE A 124 2.04 11.61 31.49
C ILE A 124 3.04 12.57 32.12
N GLU A 125 2.55 13.38 33.04
CA GLU A 125 3.30 14.35 33.83
C GLU A 125 3.50 13.78 35.23
N ASN A 126 4.73 13.84 35.74
CA ASN A 126 5.13 13.29 37.03
C ASN A 126 5.79 14.35 37.87
N ASP A 127 5.07 14.84 38.87
CA ASP A 127 5.54 15.85 39.83
C ASP A 127 6.10 15.21 41.11
N THR A 128 6.31 13.89 41.11
CA THR A 128 6.88 13.16 42.24
C THR A 128 8.40 13.02 42.13
N ASP A 129 9.04 12.65 43.24
CA ASP A 129 10.48 12.38 43.31
C ASP A 129 10.88 10.99 42.76
N GLU A 130 9.89 10.14 42.43
CA GLU A 130 10.11 8.76 41.98
C GLU A 130 9.79 8.60 40.49
N PRO A 131 10.56 7.79 39.74
CA PRO A 131 10.24 7.47 38.37
C PRO A 131 9.05 6.51 38.28
N PHE A 132 8.31 6.59 37.17
CA PHE A 132 7.27 5.62 36.84
C PHE A 132 7.51 4.99 35.47
N TRP A 133 7.15 3.73 35.34
CA TRP A 133 7.14 2.99 34.08
C TRP A 133 5.71 2.79 33.59
N PHE A 134 5.39 3.35 32.43
CA PHE A 134 4.13 3.11 31.74
C PHE A 134 4.13 1.73 31.09
N MET A 135 3.20 0.88 31.52
CA MET A 135 3.02 -0.47 31.00
C MET A 135 2.04 -0.48 29.84
N LEU A 136 2.55 -0.64 28.63
CA LEU A 136 1.73 -0.76 27.40
C LEU A 136 0.71 -1.91 27.48
N HIS A 137 1.05 -3.01 28.16
CA HIS A 137 0.11 -4.11 28.40
C HIS A 137 -1.13 -3.66 29.21
N GLY A 138 -1.00 -2.63 30.06
CA GLY A 138 -2.13 -2.04 30.76
C GLY A 138 -3.15 -1.40 29.81
N LEU A 139 -2.67 -0.78 28.73
CA LEU A 139 -3.48 -0.16 27.69
C LEU A 139 -4.18 -1.21 26.81
N ASP A 140 -3.40 -2.17 26.31
CA ASP A 140 -3.89 -3.28 25.51
C ASP A 140 -2.94 -4.48 25.67
N PRO A 141 -3.42 -5.66 26.11
CA PRO A 141 -2.58 -6.86 26.20
C PRO A 141 -1.93 -7.27 24.87
N ASN A 142 -2.56 -6.92 23.74
CA ASN A 142 -2.10 -7.23 22.40
C ASN A 142 -1.64 -5.95 21.66
N TYR A 143 -1.03 -5.00 22.37
CA TYR A 143 -0.51 -3.78 21.76
C TYR A 143 0.53 -4.06 20.67
N TYR A 144 0.69 -3.11 19.76
CA TYR A 144 1.70 -3.14 18.70
C TYR A 144 2.89 -2.25 19.08
N SER A 145 4.10 -2.70 18.80
CA SER A 145 5.24 -1.79 18.81
C SER A 145 5.10 -0.76 17.69
N ALA A 146 5.71 0.43 17.85
CA ALA A 146 5.68 1.47 16.82
C ALA A 146 6.22 0.97 15.47
N ARG A 147 7.33 0.21 15.51
CA ARG A 147 7.94 -0.40 14.32
C ARG A 147 7.05 -1.47 13.68
N GLU A 148 6.32 -2.24 14.47
CA GLU A 148 5.36 -3.23 13.96
C GLU A 148 4.14 -2.57 13.30
N ALA A 149 3.57 -1.54 13.95
CA ALA A 149 2.47 -0.76 13.38
C ALA A 149 2.87 -0.09 12.05
N ALA A 150 4.10 0.41 11.96
CA ALA A 150 4.68 0.89 10.71
C ALA A 150 4.84 -0.25 9.69
N TYR A 151 5.45 -1.37 10.07
CA TYR A 151 5.70 -2.51 9.20
C TYR A 151 4.44 -3.07 8.55
N ILE A 152 3.36 -3.23 9.31
CA ILE A 152 2.05 -3.70 8.81
C ILE A 152 1.46 -2.72 7.76
N SER A 153 1.89 -1.46 7.80
CA SER A 153 1.44 -0.37 6.92
C SER A 153 2.37 -0.11 5.72
N HIS A 154 3.45 -0.90 5.58
CA HIS A 154 4.43 -0.72 4.51
C HIS A 154 3.83 -0.83 3.10
N PHE A 155 4.38 -0.02 2.19
CA PHE A 155 4.06 -0.10 0.77
C PHE A 155 4.97 -1.12 0.07
N ARG A 156 4.38 -1.94 -0.82
CA ARG A 156 5.14 -2.88 -1.66
C ARG A 156 6.17 -2.12 -2.52
N PHE A 157 7.40 -2.63 -2.54
CA PHE A 157 8.52 -2.12 -3.35
C PHE A 157 8.91 -0.65 -3.07
N ARG A 158 8.65 -0.13 -1.86
CA ARG A 158 9.03 1.25 -1.48
C ARG A 158 9.92 1.31 -0.23
N GLY A 159 11.08 0.66 -0.27
CA GLY A 159 11.99 0.55 0.88
C GLY A 159 12.34 1.88 1.56
N SER A 160 12.75 2.91 0.80
CA SER A 160 13.06 4.23 1.38
C SER A 160 11.85 4.89 2.06
N THR A 161 10.66 4.80 1.46
CA THR A 161 9.43 5.31 2.06
C THR A 161 9.07 4.56 3.35
N ASN A 162 9.26 3.25 3.35
CA ASN A 162 8.98 2.40 4.52
C ASN A 162 9.96 2.68 5.67
N ASN A 163 11.24 2.99 5.37
CA ASN A 163 12.20 3.41 6.39
C ASN A 163 11.78 4.74 7.03
N LYS A 164 11.38 5.74 6.22
CA LYS A 164 10.82 7.00 6.74
C LYS A 164 9.56 6.79 7.58
N MET A 165 8.73 5.81 7.21
CA MET A 165 7.56 5.44 8.00
C MET A 165 7.95 4.84 9.35
N ASN A 166 8.96 3.96 9.39
CA ASN A 166 9.47 3.42 10.65
C ASN A 166 9.99 4.53 11.56
N GLU A 167 10.84 5.41 11.04
CA GLU A 167 11.38 6.56 11.78
C GLU A 167 10.27 7.47 12.30
N HIS A 168 9.25 7.75 11.48
CA HIS A 168 8.10 8.58 11.87
C HIS A 168 7.28 7.96 13.00
N PHE A 169 6.97 6.66 12.92
CA PHE A 169 6.22 5.97 13.97
C PHE A 169 7.02 5.89 15.27
N GLU A 170 8.33 5.62 15.19
CA GLU A 170 9.22 5.58 16.35
C GLU A 170 9.38 6.94 17.00
N GLY A 171 9.55 8.01 16.22
CA GLY A 171 9.66 9.37 16.75
C GLY A 171 8.36 9.90 17.36
N LEU A 172 7.23 9.27 17.06
CA LEU A 172 5.93 9.59 17.64
C LEU A 172 5.52 8.64 18.78
N ALA A 173 6.28 7.59 19.04
CA ALA A 173 5.96 6.62 20.08
C ALA A 173 6.15 7.24 21.48
N ILE A 174 5.27 6.91 22.42
CA ILE A 174 5.46 7.30 23.81
C ILE A 174 6.63 6.54 24.43
N ASP A 175 7.48 7.24 25.20
CA ASP A 175 8.47 6.59 26.06
C ASP A 175 7.78 5.99 27.28
N GLN A 176 8.15 4.76 27.62
CA GLN A 176 7.62 4.06 28.79
C GLN A 176 8.17 4.63 30.10
N LEU A 177 9.36 5.24 30.10
CA LEU A 177 9.91 5.88 31.28
C LEU A 177 9.30 7.27 31.46
N VAL A 178 8.71 7.49 32.63
CA VAL A 178 8.28 8.80 33.12
C VAL A 178 9.28 9.24 34.20
N PRO A 179 10.20 10.17 33.90
CA PRO A 179 11.20 10.61 34.87
C PRO A 179 10.54 11.36 36.05
N PRO A 180 11.20 11.42 37.23
CA PRO A 180 10.81 12.33 38.30
C PRO A 180 10.79 13.78 37.80
N HIS A 181 9.83 14.58 38.25
CA HIS A 181 9.67 15.98 37.84
C HIS A 181 9.66 16.17 36.31
N GLY A 182 9.05 15.22 35.61
CA GLY A 182 9.24 15.00 34.18
C GLY A 182 7.96 14.71 33.42
N THR A 183 8.07 14.63 32.10
CA THR A 183 6.93 14.38 31.22
C THR A 183 7.33 13.46 30.08
N THR A 184 6.45 12.51 29.74
CA THR A 184 6.49 11.76 28.48
C THR A 184 5.20 12.01 27.71
N ALA A 185 5.27 12.09 26.40
CA ALA A 185 4.09 12.20 25.54
C ALA A 185 4.34 11.53 24.20
N GLY A 186 3.31 10.88 23.67
CA GLY A 186 3.39 10.20 22.38
C GLY A 186 2.24 9.23 22.17
N PHE A 187 2.34 8.45 21.09
CA PHE A 187 1.37 7.43 20.74
C PHE A 187 1.75 6.07 21.29
N ALA A 188 0.76 5.36 21.79
CA ALA A 188 0.76 3.92 21.95
C ALA A 188 -0.18 3.30 20.91
N PHE A 189 0.21 2.16 20.33
CA PHE A 189 -0.56 1.53 19.25
C PHE A 189 -1.32 0.32 19.81
N SER A 190 -2.65 0.43 19.84
CA SER A 190 -3.53 -0.61 20.38
C SER A 190 -4.35 -1.28 19.28
N ASN A 191 -5.10 -2.32 19.61
CA ASN A 191 -6.07 -2.90 18.69
C ASN A 191 -7.28 -1.98 18.53
N LEU A 192 -7.78 -1.87 17.30
CA LEU A 192 -9.03 -1.19 17.00
C LEU A 192 -10.19 -1.89 17.71
N LYS A 193 -10.94 -1.12 18.50
CA LYS A 193 -12.22 -1.54 19.07
C LYS A 193 -13.30 -0.57 18.60
N LEU A 194 -14.40 -1.10 18.08
CA LEU A 194 -15.53 -0.28 17.65
C LEU A 194 -16.31 0.24 18.86
N GLY A 195 -16.77 1.49 18.79
CA GLY A 195 -17.48 2.15 19.88
C GLY A 195 -16.55 2.84 20.88
N THR A 196 -17.00 2.99 22.12
CA THR A 196 -16.22 3.65 23.18
C THR A 196 -14.95 2.85 23.49
N LYS A 197 -13.81 3.52 23.41
CA LYS A 197 -12.51 2.95 23.74
C LYS A 197 -12.24 3.12 25.24
N GLU A 198 -12.13 2.00 25.95
CA GLU A 198 -11.54 1.98 27.29
C GLU A 198 -10.02 2.12 27.14
N VAL A 199 -9.45 3.11 27.82
CA VAL A 199 -8.00 3.34 27.91
C VAL A 199 -7.60 3.23 29.36
N ARG A 200 -6.86 2.15 29.70
CA ARG A 200 -6.26 1.97 31.02
C ARG A 200 -4.78 2.30 30.97
N VAL A 201 -4.37 3.31 31.72
CA VAL A 201 -2.97 3.72 31.89
C VAL A 201 -2.48 3.18 33.22
N ARG A 202 -1.54 2.24 33.17
CA ARG A 202 -0.93 1.62 34.34
C ARG A 202 0.51 2.06 34.49
N LEU A 203 0.83 2.67 35.62
CA LEU A 203 2.16 3.19 35.95
C LEU A 203 2.75 2.41 37.13
N PHE A 204 3.98 1.90 36.97
CA PHE A 204 4.73 1.20 38.01
C PHE A 204 5.83 2.10 38.56
N GLY A 205 5.80 2.38 39.86
CA GLY A 205 6.86 3.08 40.58
C GLY A 205 7.43 2.22 41.70
N ALA A 206 8.37 2.75 42.48
CA ALA A 206 8.97 2.04 43.60
C ALA A 206 7.91 1.62 44.64
N GLY A 207 7.59 0.32 44.69
CA GLY A 207 6.62 -0.26 45.63
C GLY A 207 5.16 0.14 45.38
N GLN A 208 4.84 0.75 44.24
CA GLN A 208 3.50 1.28 43.97
C GLN A 208 3.05 1.07 42.53
N VAL A 209 1.75 0.86 42.35
CA VAL A 209 1.09 0.82 41.04
C VAL A 209 -0.03 1.86 41.03
N LYS A 210 -0.08 2.67 39.99
CA LYS A 210 -1.09 3.71 39.78
C LYS A 210 -1.85 3.41 38.50
N ASP A 211 -3.15 3.16 38.63
CA ASP A 211 -4.05 2.88 37.50
C ASP A 211 -4.97 4.08 37.24
N PHE A 212 -5.08 4.49 35.98
CA PHE A 212 -6.00 5.51 35.49
C PHE A 212 -6.86 4.90 34.37
N GLU A 213 -8.17 5.12 34.42
CA GLU A 213 -9.10 4.57 33.44
C GLU A 213 -9.87 5.70 32.75
N PHE A 214 -9.96 5.65 31.43
CA PHE A 214 -10.63 6.64 30.60
C PHE A 214 -11.58 5.94 29.62
N TYR A 215 -12.64 6.64 29.22
CA TYR A 215 -13.57 6.18 28.21
C TYR A 215 -13.65 7.27 27.13
N ALA A 216 -13.00 7.02 25.99
CA ALA A 216 -12.93 7.96 24.88
C ALA A 216 -13.90 7.52 23.76
N THR A 217 -14.49 8.49 23.06
CA THR A 217 -15.40 8.30 21.93
C THR A 217 -14.91 9.07 20.72
#